data_AF-A0A085NN32-F1
#
_entry.id   AF-A0A085NN32-F1
#
_cell.length_a   1.000
_cell.length_b   1.000
_cell.length_c   1.000
_cell.angle_alpha   90.00
_cell.angle_beta   90.00
_cell.angle_gamma   90.00
#
_symmetry.space_group_name_H-M   'P 1'
#
loop_
_entity.id
_entity.type
_entity.pdbx_description
1 polymer ?
#
loop_
_entity_poly.entity_id
_entity_poly.type
_entity_poly.pdbx_seq_one_letter_code
_entity_poly.pdbx_strand_id
1 'polypeptide(L)'
;MHRMSYRNNRNVTYVKPEVPKFLREIKERIGYQPPPDVNTKRAYPLESSDDVDVERSDEAPTVVSLKPGDLTAEEAKKARLRKEEAEDRRKIEKGEIKFKKPESRISAQSSSEVKSKGTGMPQREQKQVHQRTSKEEKESSINSRLLSFEESDDF
;
A
#
# COMPACT_ATOMS: atom_id res chain seq x y z
N MET A 1 -30.64 -50.84 30.13
CA MET A 1 -30.64 -49.58 29.37
C MET A 1 -29.20 -49.20 29.07
N HIS A 2 -28.77 -49.14 27.81
CA HIS A 2 -27.41 -48.75 27.44
C HIS A 2 -27.32 -47.22 27.36
N ARG A 3 -26.48 -46.62 28.22
CA ARG A 3 -26.23 -45.17 28.24
C ARG A 3 -25.11 -44.85 27.24
N MET A 4 -25.44 -44.13 26.17
CA MET A 4 -24.47 -43.69 25.18
C MET A 4 -23.44 -42.73 25.81
N SER A 5 -22.15 -43.04 25.66
CA SER A 5 -21.03 -42.21 26.11
C SER A 5 -20.60 -41.27 24.99
N TYR A 6 -20.80 -39.96 25.18
CA TYR A 6 -20.37 -38.92 24.23
C TYR A 6 -18.86 -38.62 24.26
N ARG A 7 -18.06 -39.35 25.06
CA ARG A 7 -16.62 -39.11 25.19
C ARG A 7 -15.77 -39.59 24.02
N ASN A 8 -16.28 -40.50 23.18
CA ASN A 8 -15.53 -41.08 22.08
C ASN A 8 -15.62 -40.25 20.78
N ASN A 9 -16.33 -39.11 20.79
CA ASN A 9 -16.61 -38.32 19.58
C ASN A 9 -15.77 -37.03 19.51
N ARG A 10 -14.60 -36.96 20.19
CA ARG A 10 -13.76 -35.74 20.18
C ARG A 10 -13.04 -35.50 18.84
N ASN A 11 -12.99 -36.49 17.96
CA ASN A 11 -12.22 -36.47 16.71
C ASN A 11 -13.12 -36.42 15.46
N VAL A 12 -14.31 -35.81 15.57
CA VAL A 12 -15.22 -35.67 14.42
C VAL A 12 -14.83 -34.43 13.64
N THR A 13 -14.29 -34.62 12.43
CA THR A 13 -14.05 -33.55 11.47
C THR A 13 -15.25 -33.42 10.54
N TYR A 14 -15.63 -32.19 10.22
CA TYR A 14 -16.67 -31.93 9.23
C TYR A 14 -16.09 -32.07 7.82
N VAL A 15 -16.65 -32.97 7.03
CA VAL A 15 -16.36 -33.10 5.59
C VAL A 15 -17.60 -32.66 4.82
N LYS A 16 -17.44 -31.65 3.97
CA LYS A 16 -18.54 -31.16 3.14
C LYS A 16 -18.86 -32.20 2.05
N PRO A 17 -20.06 -32.80 2.03
CA PRO A 17 -20.42 -33.78 1.02
C PRO A 17 -20.51 -33.12 -0.37
N GLU A 18 -20.24 -33.90 -1.41
CA GLU A 18 -20.40 -33.45 -2.78
C GLU A 18 -21.87 -33.16 -3.11
N VAL A 19 -22.09 -32.09 -3.88
CA VAL A 19 -23.44 -31.72 -4.32
C VAL A 19 -23.89 -32.69 -5.43
N PRO A 20 -25.05 -33.36 -5.28
CA PRO A 20 -25.60 -34.25 -6.31
C PRO A 20 -25.77 -33.56 -7.68
N LYS A 21 -25.64 -34.33 -8.76
CA LYS A 21 -25.74 -33.85 -10.15
C LYS A 21 -27.02 -33.05 -10.42
N PHE A 22 -28.17 -33.51 -9.93
CA PHE A 22 -29.45 -32.83 -10.16
C PHE A 22 -29.49 -31.42 -9.54
N LEU A 23 -28.93 -31.22 -8.34
CA LEU A 23 -28.87 -29.90 -7.72
C LEU A 23 -27.91 -28.96 -8.44
N ARG A 24 -26.84 -29.50 -9.03
CA ARG A 24 -25.94 -28.71 -9.87
C ARG A 24 -26.66 -28.21 -11.12
N GLU A 25 -27.31 -29.10 -11.85
CA GLU A 25 -28.06 -28.74 -13.06
C GLU A 25 -29.17 -27.71 -12.77
N ILE A 26 -29.92 -27.88 -11.67
CA ILE A 26 -30.96 -26.93 -11.29
C ILE A 26 -30.35 -25.56 -10.96
N LYS A 27 -29.26 -25.51 -10.18
CA LYS A 27 -28.57 -24.25 -9.84
C LYS A 27 -28.01 -23.55 -11.06
N GLU A 28 -27.48 -24.30 -12.03
CA GLU A 28 -26.98 -23.78 -13.30
C GLU A 28 -28.12 -23.22 -14.15
N ARG A 29 -29.25 -23.94 -14.29
CA ARG A 29 -30.42 -23.50 -15.06
C ARG A 29 -31.05 -22.21 -14.51
N ILE A 30 -31.06 -22.02 -13.19
CA ILE A 30 -31.64 -20.83 -12.55
C ILE A 30 -30.61 -19.70 -12.35
N GLY A 31 -29.35 -19.90 -12.74
CA GLY A 31 -28.29 -18.90 -12.54
C GLY A 31 -27.97 -18.60 -11.08
N TYR A 32 -28.11 -19.59 -10.19
CA TYR A 32 -27.90 -19.42 -8.75
C TYR A 32 -26.46 -18.99 -8.44
N GLN A 33 -26.30 -17.80 -7.85
CA GLN A 33 -25.04 -17.31 -7.31
C GLN A 33 -25.01 -17.54 -5.80
N PRO A 34 -24.06 -18.34 -5.28
CA PRO A 34 -23.96 -18.56 -3.84
C PRO A 34 -23.64 -17.23 -3.12
N PRO A 35 -24.23 -16.99 -1.94
CA PRO A 35 -23.91 -15.81 -1.15
C PRO A 35 -22.43 -15.83 -0.72
N PRO A 36 -21.86 -14.66 -0.39
CA PRO A 36 -20.47 -14.55 0.05
C PRO A 36 -20.21 -15.43 1.27
N ASP A 37 -19.32 -16.42 1.10
CA ASP A 37 -18.89 -17.32 2.17
C ASP A 37 -17.87 -16.64 3.10
N VAL A 38 -17.63 -17.19 4.29
CA VAL A 38 -16.61 -16.66 5.23
C VAL A 38 -15.23 -16.56 4.57
N ASN A 39 -14.91 -17.48 3.66
CA ASN A 39 -13.67 -17.47 2.89
C ASN A 39 -13.57 -16.29 1.93
N THR A 40 -14.69 -15.77 1.42
CA THR A 40 -14.68 -14.58 0.54
C THR A 40 -14.18 -13.33 1.27
N LYS A 41 -14.34 -13.27 2.60
CA LYS A 41 -13.77 -12.19 3.43
C LYS A 41 -12.26 -12.30 3.63
N ARG A 42 -11.69 -13.50 3.44
CA ARG A 42 -10.25 -13.76 3.56
C ARG A 42 -9.51 -13.56 2.24
N ALA A 43 -10.22 -13.43 1.13
CA ALA A 43 -9.61 -13.07 -0.14
C ALA A 43 -9.00 -11.67 -0.01
N TYR A 44 -7.88 -11.43 -0.72
CA TYR A 44 -7.32 -10.09 -0.84
C TYR A 44 -8.42 -9.15 -1.34
N PRO A 45 -8.53 -7.93 -0.79
CA PRO A 45 -9.39 -6.92 -1.36
C PRO A 45 -9.12 -6.86 -2.86
N LEU A 46 -10.18 -6.87 -3.68
CA LEU A 46 -10.03 -6.32 -5.04
C LEU A 46 -9.41 -4.94 -4.85
N GLU A 47 -8.42 -4.58 -5.68
CA GLU A 47 -7.87 -3.22 -5.70
C GLU A 47 -9.05 -2.27 -5.61
N SER A 48 -9.20 -1.63 -4.45
CA SER A 48 -10.17 -0.57 -4.30
C SER A 48 -9.75 0.43 -5.35
N SER A 49 -10.65 0.76 -6.27
CA SER A 49 -10.50 2.02 -6.98
C SER A 49 -10.48 3.08 -5.89
N ASP A 50 -9.27 3.54 -5.53
CA ASP A 50 -9.01 4.59 -4.56
C ASP A 50 -9.50 5.96 -5.10
N ASP A 51 -10.61 5.95 -5.85
CA ASP A 51 -11.38 7.13 -6.25
C ASP A 51 -12.16 7.71 -5.05
N VAL A 52 -11.88 7.26 -3.83
CA VAL A 52 -12.40 7.82 -2.57
C VAL A 52 -11.85 9.22 -2.28
N ASP A 53 -10.82 9.66 -3.01
CA ASP A 53 -10.23 11.00 -2.90
C ASP A 53 -10.82 12.03 -3.89
N VAL A 54 -11.85 11.66 -4.66
CA VAL A 54 -12.55 12.64 -5.51
C VAL A 54 -13.57 13.37 -4.65
N GLU A 55 -13.20 14.57 -4.17
CA GLU A 55 -14.12 15.47 -3.45
C GLU A 55 -15.38 15.69 -4.31
N ARG A 56 -16.51 15.16 -3.83
CA ARG A 56 -17.74 15.21 -4.58
C ARG A 56 -18.38 16.59 -4.45
N SER A 57 -19.10 17.04 -5.48
CA SER A 57 -19.65 18.40 -5.51
C SER A 57 -20.70 18.66 -4.41
N ASP A 58 -21.31 17.61 -3.87
CA ASP A 58 -22.24 17.63 -2.73
C ASP A 58 -21.54 17.78 -1.37
N GLU A 59 -20.24 17.48 -1.28
CA GLU A 59 -19.44 17.63 -0.07
C GLU A 59 -18.91 19.06 0.10
N ALA A 60 -18.95 19.88 -0.96
CA ALA A 60 -18.50 21.26 -0.94
C ALA A 60 -19.39 22.17 -0.05
N PRO A 61 -18.81 23.11 0.71
CA PRO A 61 -19.57 23.98 1.60
C PRO A 61 -20.49 24.92 0.81
N THR A 62 -21.71 25.15 1.34
CA THR A 62 -22.66 26.11 0.77
C THR A 62 -22.21 27.54 1.07
N VAL A 63 -22.08 28.37 0.03
CA VAL A 63 -21.71 29.79 0.14
C VAL A 63 -22.97 30.64 0.11
N VAL A 64 -23.23 31.41 1.17
CA VAL A 64 -24.40 32.31 1.28
C VAL A 64 -23.92 33.75 1.46
N SER A 65 -24.37 34.66 0.59
CA SER A 65 -24.10 36.10 0.67
C SER A 65 -25.27 36.80 1.37
N LEU A 66 -25.03 37.48 2.48
CA LEU A 66 -26.06 38.14 3.30
C LEU A 66 -26.05 39.66 3.13
N LYS A 67 -24.89 40.26 2.83
CA LYS A 67 -24.69 41.70 2.72
C LYS A 67 -24.13 42.10 1.34
N PRO A 68 -24.42 43.33 0.85
CA PRO A 68 -23.78 43.86 -0.35
C PRO A 68 -22.30 44.12 -0.05
N GLY A 69 -21.45 43.18 -0.48
CA GLY A 69 -20.00 43.16 -0.18
C GLY A 69 -19.49 41.76 0.19
N ASP A 70 -20.37 40.80 0.45
CA ASP A 70 -19.98 39.40 0.62
C ASP A 70 -19.57 38.79 -0.73
N LEU A 71 -18.57 37.91 -0.70
CA LEU A 71 -18.09 37.24 -1.90
C LEU A 71 -19.15 36.30 -2.46
N THR A 72 -19.32 36.33 -3.78
CA THR A 72 -20.15 35.35 -4.49
C THR A 72 -19.43 34.01 -4.61
N ALA A 73 -20.17 32.94 -4.92
CA ALA A 73 -19.62 31.58 -4.99
C ALA A 73 -18.41 31.46 -5.95
N GLU A 74 -18.42 32.19 -7.06
CA GLU A 74 -17.33 32.18 -8.04
C GLU A 74 -16.08 32.91 -7.54
N GLU A 75 -16.26 34.06 -6.90
CA GLU A 75 -15.17 34.85 -6.33
C GLU A 75 -14.52 34.14 -5.14
N ALA A 76 -15.33 33.47 -4.32
CA ALA A 76 -14.85 32.65 -3.20
C ALA A 76 -13.95 31.50 -3.68
N LYS A 77 -14.35 30.79 -4.75
CA LYS A 77 -13.54 29.74 -5.39
C LYS A 77 -12.22 30.30 -5.92
N LYS A 78 -12.27 31.43 -6.64
CA LYS A 78 -11.07 32.09 -7.18
C LYS A 78 -10.12 32.57 -6.08
N ALA A 79 -10.64 33.07 -4.97
CA ALA A 79 -9.84 33.47 -3.81
C ALA A 79 -9.17 32.28 -3.13
N ARG A 80 -9.85 31.12 -3.03
CA ARG A 80 -9.27 29.87 -2.51
C ARG A 80 -8.11 29.39 -3.37
N LEU A 81 -8.30 29.28 -4.69
CA LEU A 81 -7.24 28.86 -5.62
C LEU A 81 -5.99 29.76 -5.54
N ARG A 82 -6.18 31.08 -5.48
CA ARG A 82 -5.06 32.02 -5.33
C ARG A 82 -4.29 31.86 -4.02
N LYS A 83 -4.98 31.51 -2.92
CA LYS A 83 -4.34 31.27 -1.63
C LYS A 83 -3.51 29.99 -1.66
N GLU A 84 -4.08 28.93 -2.21
CA GLU A 84 -3.40 27.64 -2.39
C GLU A 84 -2.15 27.78 -3.26
N GLU A 85 -2.23 28.44 -4.42
CA GLU A 85 -1.07 28.72 -5.27
C GLU A 85 0.01 29.53 -4.55
N ALA A 86 -0.38 30.51 -3.74
CA ALA A 86 0.57 31.32 -2.97
C ALA A 86 1.24 30.51 -1.85
N GLU A 87 0.51 29.61 -1.20
CA GLU A 87 1.04 28.69 -0.20
C GLU A 87 2.00 27.69 -0.83
N ASP A 88 1.65 27.11 -1.98
CA ASP A 88 2.50 26.17 -2.69
C ASP A 88 3.79 26.84 -3.19
N ARG A 89 3.70 28.05 -3.72
CA ARG A 89 4.90 28.85 -4.03
C ARG A 89 5.79 29.07 -2.80
N ARG A 90 5.21 29.38 -1.65
CA ARG A 90 5.97 29.52 -0.38
C ARG A 90 6.60 28.20 0.05
N LYS A 91 5.92 27.05 -0.10
CA LYS A 91 6.49 25.73 0.21
C LYS A 91 7.67 25.39 -0.72
N ILE A 92 7.57 25.76 -2.01
CA ILE A 92 8.66 25.64 -2.98
C ILE A 92 9.85 26.51 -2.55
N GLU A 93 9.64 27.79 -2.26
CA GLU A 93 10.69 28.74 -1.84
C GLU A 93 11.38 28.31 -0.55
N LYS A 94 10.65 27.74 0.41
CA LYS A 94 11.19 27.19 1.66
C LYS A 94 11.94 25.87 1.47
N GLY A 95 11.87 25.25 0.29
CA GLY A 95 12.52 23.97 0.00
C GLY A 95 11.89 22.77 0.71
N GLU A 96 10.62 22.88 1.12
CA GLU A 96 9.90 21.79 1.81
C GLU A 96 9.55 20.63 0.85
N ILE A 97 9.51 20.90 -0.46
CA ILE A 97 9.18 19.91 -1.49
C ILE A 97 10.45 19.17 -1.93
N LYS A 98 10.54 17.88 -1.59
CA LYS A 98 11.64 16.98 -1.99
C LYS A 98 11.17 16.04 -3.10
N PHE A 99 11.75 16.15 -4.29
CA PHE A 99 11.52 15.20 -5.38
C PHE A 99 12.37 13.94 -5.17
N LYS A 100 11.70 12.79 -4.99
CA LYS A 100 12.40 11.49 -4.99
C LYS A 100 12.68 11.11 -6.44
N LYS A 101 13.93 10.78 -6.76
CA LYS A 101 14.28 10.24 -8.09
C LYS A 101 13.47 8.96 -8.31
N PRO A 102 12.81 8.77 -9.47
CA PRO A 102 12.12 7.53 -9.75
C PRO A 102 13.14 6.37 -9.72
N GLU A 103 12.83 5.34 -8.94
CA GLU A 103 13.60 4.10 -8.97
C GLU A 103 13.43 3.47 -10.35
N SER A 104 14.53 3.29 -11.08
CA SER A 104 14.47 2.58 -12.34
C SER A 104 13.96 1.17 -12.05
N ARG A 105 12.99 0.69 -12.84
CA ARG A 105 12.33 -0.63 -12.70
C ARG A 105 13.28 -1.85 -12.81
N ILE A 106 14.59 -1.65 -12.73
CA ILE A 106 15.62 -2.64 -13.06
C ILE A 106 16.08 -3.42 -11.82
N SER A 107 15.81 -2.96 -10.59
CA SER A 107 16.29 -3.66 -9.38
C SER A 107 15.34 -4.72 -8.79
N ALA A 108 14.16 -4.94 -9.37
CA ALA A 108 13.18 -5.88 -8.81
C ALA A 108 13.26 -7.31 -9.40
N GLN A 109 14.00 -7.57 -10.49
CA GLN A 109 14.06 -8.90 -11.11
C GLN A 109 15.46 -9.23 -11.66
N SER A 110 16.14 -10.14 -10.95
CA SER A 110 17.06 -11.19 -11.44
C SER A 110 18.04 -10.88 -12.58
N SER A 111 19.34 -11.06 -12.26
CA SER A 111 20.27 -11.93 -13.01
C SER A 111 19.82 -12.41 -14.40
N SER A 112 20.21 -11.69 -15.45
CA SER A 112 20.60 -12.30 -16.73
C SER A 112 21.23 -11.25 -17.62
N GLU A 113 22.42 -11.61 -18.08
CA GLU A 113 23.36 -10.88 -18.89
C GLU A 113 22.80 -10.60 -20.29
N VAL A 114 22.54 -9.32 -20.65
CA VAL A 114 22.41 -8.92 -22.06
C VAL A 114 22.95 -7.50 -22.24
N LYS A 115 24.03 -7.37 -23.03
CA LYS A 115 24.59 -6.08 -23.45
C LYS A 115 23.75 -5.48 -24.56
N SER A 116 23.37 -4.21 -24.43
CA SER A 116 23.04 -3.37 -25.58
C SER A 116 23.74 -2.00 -25.43
N LYS A 117 24.52 -1.66 -26.45
CA LYS A 117 25.26 -0.40 -26.55
C LYS A 117 24.29 0.70 -26.98
N GLY A 118 24.14 1.74 -26.16
CA GLY A 118 23.46 2.98 -26.50
C GLY A 118 24.39 4.16 -26.24
N THR A 119 24.82 4.81 -27.31
CA THR A 119 25.77 5.92 -27.38
C THR A 119 25.17 7.23 -26.86
N GLY A 120 25.92 7.95 -26.00
CA GLY A 120 25.60 9.33 -25.61
C GLY A 120 26.43 9.82 -24.42
N MET A 121 27.54 10.50 -24.70
CA MET A 121 28.48 11.19 -23.77
C MET A 121 27.82 12.44 -23.11
N PRO A 122 28.41 13.12 -22.08
CA PRO A 122 29.81 13.10 -21.66
C PRO A 122 30.08 12.86 -20.16
N GLN A 123 31.26 12.28 -19.93
CA GLN A 123 31.88 12.13 -18.62
C GLN A 123 32.31 13.50 -18.09
N ARG A 124 31.86 13.84 -16.88
CA ARG A 124 32.47 14.89 -16.07
C ARG A 124 33.47 14.22 -15.14
N GLU A 125 34.75 14.48 -15.39
CA GLU A 125 35.86 14.01 -14.58
C GLU A 125 35.75 14.53 -13.15
N GLN A 126 35.68 13.63 -12.16
CA GLN A 126 36.16 13.89 -10.81
C GLN A 126 36.82 12.62 -10.26
N LYS A 127 38.14 12.52 -10.47
CA LYS A 127 39.02 11.71 -9.64
C LYS A 127 39.01 12.29 -8.24
N GLN A 128 38.63 11.51 -7.23
CA GLN A 128 39.27 11.60 -5.93
C GLN A 128 39.59 10.21 -5.41
N VAL A 129 40.84 10.14 -4.96
CA VAL A 129 41.67 8.98 -4.70
C VAL A 129 41.40 8.51 -3.27
N HIS A 130 41.42 7.19 -3.10
CA HIS A 130 41.42 6.52 -1.81
C HIS A 130 42.47 7.08 -0.87
N GLN A 131 42.12 7.23 0.41
CA GLN A 131 43.07 6.95 1.48
C GLN A 131 42.47 5.95 2.45
N ARG A 132 43.12 4.78 2.50
CA ARG A 132 42.99 3.77 3.55
C ARG A 132 44.08 4.06 4.58
N THR A 133 43.72 4.02 5.84
CA THR A 133 44.57 3.65 7.00
C THR A 133 43.61 3.40 8.18
N SER A 134 43.88 2.61 9.21
CA SER A 134 44.50 1.29 9.39
C SER A 134 44.33 0.95 10.88
N LYS A 135 43.99 -0.31 11.21
CA LYS A 135 44.17 -1.00 12.52
C LYS A 135 43.34 -0.47 13.71
N GLU A 136 42.75 -1.24 14.63
CA GLU A 136 43.05 -2.57 15.20
C GLU A 136 41.79 -3.14 15.89
N GLU A 137 41.56 -4.45 15.71
CA GLU A 137 41.04 -5.46 16.65
C GLU A 137 39.89 -5.14 17.63
N LYS A 138 38.70 -5.75 17.40
CA LYS A 138 38.02 -6.67 18.34
C LYS A 138 37.10 -7.65 17.62
N GLU A 139 37.12 -8.89 18.09
CA GLU A 139 36.41 -10.05 17.58
C GLU A 139 34.90 -9.99 17.85
N SER A 140 34.12 -10.25 16.81
CA SER A 140 33.07 -11.27 16.69
C SER A 140 32.04 -10.78 15.67
N SER A 141 32.06 -11.41 14.51
CA SER A 141 31.08 -11.21 13.44
C SER A 141 29.72 -11.73 13.90
N ILE A 142 28.89 -10.86 14.48
CA ILE A 142 27.48 -11.17 14.73
C ILE A 142 26.70 -10.73 13.49
N ASN A 143 26.11 -11.69 12.78
CA ASN A 143 25.29 -11.42 11.60
C ASN A 143 24.05 -10.60 12.00
N SER A 144 23.88 -9.38 11.48
CA SER A 144 22.73 -8.50 11.79
C SER A 144 21.37 -8.96 11.23
N ARG A 145 21.27 -10.20 10.74
CA ARG A 145 19.99 -10.89 10.51
C ARG A 145 19.47 -11.60 11.76
N LEU A 146 20.27 -11.64 12.82
CA LEU A 146 19.89 -12.20 14.11
C LEU A 146 19.55 -11.04 15.04
N LEU A 147 18.33 -11.05 15.56
CA LEU A 147 17.86 -10.11 16.58
C LEU A 147 18.68 -10.34 17.86
N SER A 148 19.40 -9.32 18.31
CA SER A 148 19.91 -9.24 19.68
C SER A 148 18.77 -8.77 20.57
N PHE A 149 18.24 -9.66 21.40
CA PHE A 149 17.32 -9.27 22.47
C PHE A 149 18.16 -8.71 23.61
N GLU A 150 18.20 -7.38 23.72
CA GLU A 150 18.51 -6.74 24.99
C GLU A 150 17.26 -6.91 25.86
N GLU A 151 17.33 -7.90 26.73
CA GLU A 151 16.37 -8.16 27.81
C GLU A 151 16.53 -7.04 28.84
N SER A 152 15.73 -5.98 28.69
CA SER A 152 15.39 -5.08 29.77
C SER A 152 13.92 -5.28 30.15
N ASP A 153 13.70 -6.37 30.87
CA ASP A 153 12.55 -6.52 31.76
C ASP A 153 12.76 -5.59 32.97
N ASP A 154 12.20 -4.38 32.94
CA ASP A 154 11.92 -3.61 34.14
C ASP A 154 10.44 -3.84 34.52
N PHE A 155 10.25 -4.71 35.53
CA PHE A 155 9.03 -4.84 36.33
C PHE A 155 9.11 -3.97 37.58
#